data_AF-A0A7S1RCW7-F1
#
_entry.id   AF-A0A7S1RCW7-F1
#
_cell.length_a   1.000
_cell.length_b   1.000
_cell.length_c   1.000
_cell.angle_alpha   90.00
_cell.angle_beta   90.00
_cell.angle_gamma   90.00
#
_symmetry.space_group_name_H-M   'P 1'
#
loop_
_entity.id
_entity.type
_entity.pdbx_description
1 polymer ?
#
loop_
_entity_poly.entity_id
_entity_poly.type
_entity_poly.pdbx_seq_one_letter_code
_entity_poly.pdbx_strand_id
1 'polypeptide(L)'
;GSFTLSWEYTFGPEDGDCVFFAMAVPYTYSMLQSSLAAIMRDATAKSWCRSKRLCATPGGVKCDLLEISNWAVSKRQKKSVVVSSRVHPGESNASWLVHGLIGFLLSPSPEAQVLRD
;
A
#
# COMPACT_ATOMS: atom_id res chain seq x y z
N GLY A 1 31.69 2.26 12.69
CA GLY A 1 32.29 2.26 11.35
C GLY A 1 31.53 3.27 10.49
N SER A 2 32.23 4.07 9.69
CA SER A 2 31.56 4.88 8.67
C SER A 2 31.28 4.01 7.45
N PHE A 3 30.05 4.02 6.97
CA PHE A 3 29.70 3.45 5.67
C PHE A 3 29.60 4.61 4.67
N THR A 4 30.32 4.50 3.55
CA THR A 4 30.31 5.50 2.47
C THR A 4 29.82 4.84 1.19
N LEU A 5 28.83 5.48 0.55
CA LEU A 5 28.37 5.12 -0.79
C LEU A 5 28.79 6.24 -1.74
N SER A 6 29.44 5.88 -2.86
CA SER A 6 29.78 6.78 -3.95
C SER A 6 29.18 6.26 -5.25
N TRP A 7 28.58 7.15 -6.04
CA TRP A 7 28.02 6.82 -7.36
C TRP A 7 28.21 8.01 -8.31
N GLU A 8 28.20 7.73 -9.60
CA GLU A 8 28.32 8.69 -10.70
C GLU A 8 27.22 8.41 -11.72
N TYR A 9 26.69 9.46 -12.33
CA TYR A 9 25.71 9.37 -13.41
C TYR A 9 26.04 10.40 -14.48
N THR A 10 26.07 9.96 -15.73
CA THR A 10 26.38 10.78 -16.89
C THR A 10 25.14 10.88 -17.76
N PHE A 11 24.67 12.11 -17.99
CA PHE A 11 23.45 12.35 -18.77
C PHE A 11 23.64 12.01 -20.25
N GLY A 12 22.73 11.20 -20.80
CA GLY A 12 22.65 10.84 -22.21
C GLY A 12 21.58 11.61 -22.98
N PRO A 13 21.57 11.54 -24.33
CA PRO A 13 20.55 12.19 -25.16
C PRO A 13 19.10 11.74 -24.87
N GLU A 14 18.91 10.53 -24.35
CA GLU A 14 17.61 9.97 -23.96
C GLU A 14 17.08 10.42 -22.57
N ASP A 15 17.89 11.09 -21.75
CA ASP A 15 17.55 11.34 -20.33
C ASP A 15 16.48 12.40 -20.08
N GLY A 16 15.97 13.04 -21.13
CA GLY A 16 14.97 14.09 -21.03
C GLY A 16 15.44 15.31 -20.22
N ASP A 17 14.52 16.24 -19.97
CA ASP A 17 14.85 17.53 -19.32
C ASP A 17 14.89 17.46 -17.79
N CYS A 18 14.44 16.35 -17.19
CA CYS A 18 14.29 16.23 -15.75
C CYS A 18 14.52 14.79 -15.27
N VAL A 19 15.54 14.60 -14.44
CA VAL A 19 15.92 13.30 -13.87
C VAL A 19 15.83 13.36 -12.35
N PHE A 20 15.21 12.33 -11.76
CA PHE A 20 15.07 12.18 -10.31
C PHE A 20 15.84 10.96 -9.83
N PHE A 21 16.58 11.12 -8.73
CA PHE A 21 17.28 10.02 -8.07
C PHE A 21 16.64 9.73 -6.72
N ALA A 22 16.44 8.46 -6.41
CA ALA A 22 15.92 8.00 -5.14
C ALA A 22 16.57 6.67 -4.75
N MET A 23 16.73 6.43 -3.45
CA MET A 23 17.27 5.16 -2.93
C MET A 23 16.36 3.96 -3.26
N ALA A 24 15.06 4.18 -3.34
CA ALA A 24 14.07 3.20 -3.76
C ALA A 24 12.92 3.91 -4.49
N VAL A 25 12.16 3.17 -5.31
CA VAL A 25 11.01 3.72 -6.04
C VAL A 25 10.04 4.37 -5.05
N PRO A 26 9.81 5.70 -5.14
CA PRO A 26 8.97 6.40 -4.19
C PRO A 26 7.53 5.85 -4.18
N TYR A 27 6.91 5.88 -3.01
CA TYR A 27 5.47 5.67 -2.86
C TYR A 27 4.94 6.84 -2.05
N THR A 28 4.22 7.75 -2.71
CA THR A 28 3.80 9.02 -2.11
C THR A 28 2.48 8.87 -1.35
N TYR A 29 2.21 9.81 -0.45
CA TYR A 29 0.93 9.87 0.25
C TYR A 29 -0.25 10.07 -0.72
N SER A 30 -0.07 10.89 -1.76
CA SER A 30 -1.12 11.12 -2.77
C SER A 30 -1.42 9.85 -3.57
N MET A 31 -0.41 9.02 -3.85
CA MET A 31 -0.62 7.70 -4.46
C MET A 31 -1.43 6.80 -3.53
N LEU A 32 -1.11 6.74 -2.23
CA LEU A 32 -1.89 6.00 -1.24
C LEU A 32 -3.37 6.42 -1.29
N GLN A 33 -3.64 7.72 -1.10
CA GLN A 33 -5.00 8.22 -1.04
C GLN A 33 -5.76 7.99 -2.36
N SER A 34 -5.10 8.13 -3.51
CA SER A 34 -5.71 7.86 -4.82
C SER A 34 -6.07 6.39 -4.99
N SER A 35 -5.19 5.47 -4.57
CA SER A 35 -5.47 4.03 -4.59
C SER A 35 -6.63 3.67 -3.67
N LEU A 36 -6.67 4.20 -2.45
CA LEU A 36 -7.80 3.96 -1.53
C LEU A 36 -9.12 4.51 -2.10
N ALA A 37 -9.08 5.70 -2.69
CA ALA A 37 -10.25 6.29 -3.33
C ALA A 37 -10.74 5.44 -4.53
N ALA A 38 -9.83 4.88 -5.33
CA ALA A 38 -10.19 3.97 -6.42
C ALA A 38 -10.89 2.70 -5.90
N ILE A 39 -10.35 2.06 -4.86
CA ILE A 39 -10.96 0.89 -4.21
C ILE A 39 -12.37 1.21 -3.71
N MET A 40 -12.59 2.40 -3.13
CA MET A 40 -13.90 2.79 -2.61
C MET A 40 -14.91 3.21 -3.70
N ARG A 41 -14.46 3.44 -4.93
CA ARG A 41 -15.34 3.69 -6.10
C ARG A 41 -15.76 2.40 -6.80
N ASP A 42 -14.94 1.36 -6.75
CA ASP A 42 -15.26 0.05 -7.31
C ASP A 42 -16.26 -0.69 -6.40
N ALA A 43 -17.45 -1.01 -6.91
CA ALA A 43 -18.52 -1.62 -6.13
C ALA A 43 -18.15 -3.02 -5.59
N THR A 44 -17.40 -3.80 -6.37
CA THR A 44 -16.99 -5.15 -6.03
C THR A 44 -15.92 -5.12 -4.94
N ALA A 45 -14.85 -4.36 -5.15
CA ALA A 45 -13.79 -4.20 -4.16
C ALA A 45 -14.30 -3.58 -2.85
N LYS A 46 -15.18 -2.56 -2.95
CA LYS A 46 -15.85 -1.94 -1.79
C LYS A 46 -16.75 -2.93 -1.03
N SER A 47 -17.32 -3.93 -1.71
CA SER A 47 -18.14 -4.94 -1.03
C SER A 47 -17.32 -5.77 -0.02
N TRP A 48 -16.01 -5.95 -0.27
CA TRP A 48 -15.10 -6.68 0.62
C TRP A 48 -14.21 -5.78 1.48
N CYS A 49 -13.98 -4.54 1.07
CA CYS A 49 -13.07 -3.60 1.74
C CYS A 49 -13.81 -2.46 2.42
N ARG A 50 -13.51 -2.22 3.70
CA ARG A 50 -13.92 -1.03 4.44
C ARG A 50 -12.68 -0.19 4.73
N SER A 51 -12.73 1.10 4.40
CA SER A 51 -11.71 2.08 4.75
C SER A 51 -12.19 2.99 5.88
N LYS A 52 -11.38 3.14 6.92
CA LYS A 52 -11.65 3.97 8.09
C LYS A 52 -10.42 4.79 8.43
N ARG A 53 -10.60 5.88 9.19
CA ARG A 53 -9.49 6.56 9.84
C ARG A 53 -9.15 5.81 11.13
N LEU A 54 -7.89 5.39 11.27
CA LEU A 54 -7.37 4.83 12.51
C LEU A 54 -7.06 5.95 13.51
N CYS A 55 -6.23 6.91 13.08
CA CYS A 55 -5.76 8.02 13.89
C CYS A 55 -5.23 9.18 13.00
N ALA A 56 -4.57 10.15 13.63
CA ALA A 56 -3.72 11.13 12.97
C ALA A 56 -2.27 10.86 13.37
N THR A 57 -1.32 11.08 12.46
CA THR A 57 0.10 11.15 12.83
C THR A 57 0.36 12.42 13.67
N PRO A 58 1.51 12.53 14.35
CA PRO A 58 1.89 13.77 15.04
C PRO A 58 1.90 15.01 14.12
N GLY A 59 2.17 14.82 12.82
CA GLY A 59 2.10 15.87 11.80
C GLY A 59 0.69 16.15 11.26
N GLY A 60 -0.36 15.59 11.87
CA GLY A 60 -1.75 15.82 11.47
C GLY A 60 -2.22 15.02 10.25
N VAL A 61 -1.37 14.16 9.67
CA VAL A 61 -1.72 13.36 8.49
C VAL A 61 -2.67 12.23 8.88
N LYS A 62 -3.68 11.99 8.06
CA LYS A 62 -4.64 10.88 8.26
C LYS A 62 -3.92 9.52 8.10
N CYS A 63 -4.09 8.66 9.10
CA CYS A 63 -3.68 7.26 9.03
C CYS A 63 -4.91 6.37 8.77
N ASP A 64 -4.90 5.63 7.66
CA ASP A 64 -5.99 4.77 7.22
C ASP A 64 -5.89 3.35 7.81
N LEU A 65 -7.04 2.78 8.18
CA LEU A 65 -7.23 1.36 8.48
C LEU A 65 -8.11 0.75 7.41
N LEU A 66 -7.61 -0.29 6.75
CA LEU A 66 -8.39 -1.12 5.83
C LEU A 66 -8.78 -2.43 6.51
N GLU A 67 -10.06 -2.76 6.43
CA GLU A 67 -10.58 -4.06 6.82
C GLU A 67 -11.06 -4.77 5.56
N ILE A 68 -10.47 -5.93 5.24
CA ILE A 68 -10.84 -6.76 4.09
C ILE A 68 -11.44 -8.07 4.60
N SER A 69 -12.67 -8.39 4.23
CA SER A 69 -13.32 -9.64 4.62
C SER A 69 -14.54 -9.95 3.76
N ASN A 70 -14.96 -11.22 3.74
CA ASN A 70 -16.33 -11.57 3.39
C ASN A 70 -17.26 -11.36 4.59
N TRP A 71 -18.09 -10.32 4.55
CA TRP A 71 -18.98 -9.95 5.64
C TRP A 71 -20.16 -10.91 5.87
N ALA A 72 -20.41 -11.84 4.95
CA ALA A 72 -21.47 -12.85 5.11
C ALA A 72 -21.09 -13.96 6.10
N VAL A 73 -19.80 -14.18 6.32
CA VAL A 73 -19.29 -15.20 7.24
C VAL A 73 -19.02 -14.59 8.62
N SER A 74 -19.42 -15.29 9.68
CA SER A 74 -19.28 -14.81 11.05
C SER A 74 -17.82 -14.62 11.43
N LYS A 75 -17.48 -13.49 12.07
CA LYS A 75 -16.11 -13.19 12.56
C LYS A 75 -15.55 -14.29 13.46
N ARG A 76 -16.40 -15.02 14.21
CA ARG A 76 -15.95 -16.10 15.11
C ARG A 76 -15.38 -17.31 14.37
N GLN A 77 -15.70 -17.45 13.08
CA GLN A 77 -15.23 -18.54 12.23
C GLN A 77 -13.93 -18.17 11.49
N LYS A 78 -13.48 -16.92 11.62
CA LYS A 78 -12.33 -16.38 10.88
C LYS A 78 -11.12 -16.20 11.78
N LYS A 79 -9.94 -16.41 11.20
CA LYS A 79 -8.69 -15.93 11.78
C LYS A 79 -8.50 -14.47 11.43
N SER A 80 -8.08 -13.67 12.41
CA SER A 80 -7.72 -12.27 12.17
C SER A 80 -6.23 -12.17 11.92
N VAL A 81 -5.85 -11.52 10.81
CA VAL A 81 -4.46 -11.22 10.47
C VAL A 81 -4.31 -9.71 10.41
N VAL A 82 -3.29 -9.18 11.09
CA VAL A 82 -2.96 -7.76 11.07
C VAL A 82 -1.68 -7.57 10.27
N VAL A 83 -1.74 -6.69 9.28
CA VAL A 83 -0.57 -6.29 8.47
C VAL A 83 -0.30 -4.82 8.71
N SER A 84 0.88 -4.51 9.23
CA SER A 84 1.45 -3.16 9.28
C SER A 84 2.66 -3.11 8.36
N SER A 85 2.86 -2.00 7.64
CA SER A 85 3.99 -1.86 6.72
C SER A 85 4.63 -0.49 6.80
N ARG A 86 5.89 -0.41 6.34
CA ARG A 86 6.68 0.81 6.23
C ARG A 86 6.77 1.57 7.56
N VAL A 87 7.22 0.88 8.59
CA VAL A 87 7.54 1.50 9.89
C VAL A 87 8.71 2.47 9.73
N HIS A 88 9.70 2.11 8.91
CA HIS A 88 10.76 3.03 8.51
C HIS A 88 10.34 3.80 7.24
N PRO A 89 10.33 5.14 7.26
CA PRO A 89 9.80 5.94 6.15
C PRO A 89 10.57 5.78 4.83
N GLY A 90 11.86 5.42 4.90
CA GLY A 90 12.73 5.19 3.74
C GLY A 90 12.46 3.88 2.99
N GLU A 91 11.72 2.93 3.58
CA GLU A 91 11.44 1.61 3.00
C GLU A 91 10.17 1.64 2.13
N SER A 92 10.16 2.47 1.09
CA SER A 92 8.99 2.66 0.22
C SER A 92 8.53 1.40 -0.52
N ASN A 93 9.44 0.45 -0.76
CA ASN A 93 9.16 -0.88 -1.30
C ASN A 93 8.08 -1.63 -0.49
N ALA A 94 8.03 -1.44 0.83
CA ALA A 94 7.00 -2.07 1.67
C ALA A 94 5.58 -1.58 1.33
N SER A 95 5.42 -0.31 0.95
CA SER A 95 4.13 0.23 0.49
C SER A 95 3.68 -0.38 -0.83
N TRP A 96 4.61 -0.60 -1.76
CA TRP A 96 4.31 -1.27 -3.04
C TRP A 96 3.88 -2.72 -2.84
N LEU A 97 4.56 -3.45 -1.95
CA LEU A 97 4.19 -4.82 -1.61
C LEU A 97 2.77 -4.89 -1.02
N VAL A 98 2.44 -4.01 -0.07
CA VAL A 98 1.09 -3.98 0.52
C VAL A 98 0.05 -3.50 -0.47
N HIS A 99 0.37 -2.58 -1.39
CA HIS A 99 -0.52 -2.22 -2.50
C HIS A 99 -0.88 -3.47 -3.32
N GLY A 100 0.12 -4.25 -3.74
CA GLY A 100 -0.10 -5.51 -4.47
C GLY A 100 -0.91 -6.53 -3.68
N LEU A 101 -0.60 -6.71 -2.39
CA LEU A 101 -1.35 -7.60 -1.49
C LEU A 101 -2.83 -7.20 -1.40
N ILE A 102 -3.13 -5.92 -1.23
CA ILE A 102 -4.51 -5.41 -1.21
C ILE A 102 -5.19 -5.72 -2.56
N GLY A 103 -4.51 -5.44 -3.68
CA GLY A 103 -5.04 -5.75 -5.01
C GLY A 103 -5.36 -7.24 -5.18
N PHE A 104 -4.47 -8.13 -4.75
CA PHE A 104 -4.69 -9.57 -4.76
C PHE A 104 -5.86 -9.97 -3.86
N LEU A 105 -5.90 -9.51 -2.61
CA LEU A 105 -6.97 -9.82 -1.65
C LEU A 105 -8.34 -9.27 -2.08
N LEU A 106 -8.41 -8.33 -3.03
CA LEU A 106 -9.66 -7.82 -3.59
C LEU A 106 -9.96 -8.36 -4.99
N SER A 107 -9.12 -9.26 -5.50
CA SER A 107 -9.29 -9.88 -6.81
C SER A 107 -10.30 -11.04 -6.76
N PRO A 108 -10.83 -11.48 -7.92
CA PRO A 108 -11.69 -12.65 -8.02
C PRO A 108 -10.94 -13.99 -7.95
N SER A 109 -9.63 -14.00 -7.62
CA SER A 109 -8.88 -15.25 -7.47
C SER A 109 -9.51 -16.16 -6.41
N PRO A 110 -9.62 -17.48 -6.67
CA PRO A 110 -10.10 -18.44 -5.69
C PRO A 110 -9.31 -18.41 -4.38
N GLU A 111 -7.98 -18.28 -4.47
CA GLU A 111 -7.09 -18.18 -3.31
C GLU A 111 -7.39 -16.93 -2.49
N ALA A 112 -7.61 -15.79 -3.15
CA ALA A 112 -8.01 -14.55 -2.49
C ALA A 112 -9.38 -14.69 -1.79
N GLN A 113 -10.33 -15.42 -2.40
CA GLN A 113 -11.61 -15.71 -1.76
C GLN A 113 -11.45 -16.55 -0.49
N VAL A 114 -10.67 -17.63 -0.57
CA VAL A 114 -10.37 -18.49 0.60
C VAL A 114 -9.76 -17.68 1.75
N LEU A 115 -8.93 -16.68 1.45
CA LEU A 115 -8.33 -15.80 2.47
C LEU A 115 -9.30 -14.77 3.06
N ARG A 116 -10.34 -14.37 2.31
CA ARG A 116 -11.37 -13.42 2.77
C ARG A 116 -12.45 -14.08 3.63
N ASP A 117 -12.73 -15.35 3.37
CA ASP A 117 -13.80 -16.15 3.98
C ASP A 117 -13.46 -16.59 5.40
#